data_AF-A0A485D4V5-F1
#
_entry.id   AF-A0A485D4V5-F1
#
_cell.length_a   1.000
_cell.length_b   1.000
_cell.length_c   1.000
_cell.angle_alpha   90.00
_cell.angle_beta   90.00
_cell.angle_gamma   90.00
#
_symmetry.space_group_name_H-M   'P 1'
#
loop_
_entity.id
_entity.type
_entity.pdbx_description
1 polymer ?
#
loop_
_entity_poly.entity_id
_entity_poly.type
_entity_poly.pdbx_seq_one_letter_code
_entity_poly.pdbx_strand_id
1 'polypeptide(L)' 'MWSEYSLEVVDAVARNGSFSAAAQELHRVPSAVSYTVRQLEDWLAVPLF' A
#
# COMPACT_ATOMS: atom_id res chain seq x y z
N MET A 1 4.98 -12.50 -6.72
CA MET A 1 3.67 -12.32 -7.38
C MET A 1 2.83 -11.49 -6.44
N TRP A 2 2.39 -10.33 -6.87
CA TRP A 2 1.52 -9.44 -6.08
C TRP A 2 0.09 -9.96 -6.11
N SER A 3 -0.71 -9.55 -5.13
CA SER A 3 -2.12 -9.95 -4.97
C SER A 3 -3.06 -8.79 -5.29
N GLU A 4 -4.35 -9.08 -5.49
CA GLU A 4 -5.41 -8.05 -5.62
C GLU A 4 -5.40 -7.07 -4.44
N TYR A 5 -5.16 -7.59 -3.23
CA TYR A 5 -4.99 -6.77 -2.02
C TYR A 5 -3.85 -5.76 -2.14
N SER A 6 -2.76 -6.09 -2.86
CA SER A 6 -1.63 -5.15 -3.04
C SER A 6 -2.07 -3.92 -3.83
N LEU A 7 -2.94 -4.10 -4.84
CA LEU A 7 -3.52 -2.99 -5.59
C LEU A 7 -4.50 -2.18 -4.72
N GLU A 8 -5.33 -2.84 -3.93
CA GLU A 8 -6.26 -2.18 -3.00
C GLU A 8 -5.50 -1.29 -2.00
N VAL A 9 -4.36 -1.76 -1.49
CA VAL A 9 -3.49 -0.97 -0.62
C VAL A 9 -2.95 0.27 -1.32
N VAL A 10 -2.45 0.12 -2.55
CA VAL A 10 -1.92 1.26 -3.33
C VAL A 10 -3.03 2.26 -3.65
N ASP A 11 -4.20 1.80 -4.06
CA ASP A 11 -5.36 2.67 -4.32
C ASP A 11 -5.77 3.44 -3.06
N ALA A 12 -5.86 2.76 -1.91
CA ALA A 12 -6.18 3.41 -0.65
C ALA A 12 -5.13 4.46 -0.26
N VAL A 13 -3.83 4.17 -0.41
CA VAL A 13 -2.75 5.15 -0.14
C VAL A 13 -2.84 6.35 -1.10
N ALA A 14 -3.08 6.11 -2.39
CA ALA A 14 -3.22 7.17 -3.38
C ALA A 14 -4.44 8.06 -3.11
N ARG A 15 -5.58 7.49 -2.74
CA ARG A 15 -6.81 8.24 -2.40
C ARG A 15 -6.67 9.04 -1.11
N ASN A 16 -6.04 8.47 -0.09
CA ASN A 16 -5.92 9.12 1.22
C ASN A 16 -4.72 10.06 1.32
N GLY A 17 -3.71 9.93 0.46
CA GLY A 17 -2.46 10.69 0.51
C GLY A 17 -1.61 10.41 1.76
N SER A 18 -1.94 9.38 2.53
CA SER A 18 -1.26 9.04 3.79
C SER A 18 -1.37 7.55 4.09
N PHE A 19 -0.23 6.93 4.41
CA PHE A 19 -0.16 5.53 4.83
C PHE A 19 -0.97 5.24 6.09
N SER A 20 -1.01 6.19 7.03
CA SER A 20 -1.77 6.02 8.28
C SER A 20 -3.28 6.08 8.04
N ALA A 21 -3.73 6.97 7.15
CA ALA A 21 -5.15 7.09 6.79
C ALA A 21 -5.62 5.87 5.98
N ALA A 22 -4.83 5.42 5.01
CA ALA A 22 -5.10 4.18 4.27
C ALA A 22 -5.16 2.96 5.20
N ALA A 23 -4.27 2.88 6.19
CA ALA A 23 -4.30 1.81 7.16
C ALA A 23 -5.58 1.82 8.01
N GLN A 24 -6.05 3.01 8.41
CA GLN A 24 -7.33 3.14 9.12
C GLN A 24 -8.52 2.70 8.26
N GLU A 25 -8.57 3.10 6.98
CA GLU A 25 -9.62 2.69 6.04
C GLU A 25 -9.63 1.17 5.83
N LEU A 26 -8.47 0.56 5.67
CA LEU A 26 -8.33 -0.88 5.44
C LEU A 26 -8.41 -1.72 6.73
N HIS A 27 -8.65 -1.09 7.88
CA HIS A 27 -8.62 -1.73 9.20
C HIS A 27 -7.31 -2.51 9.47
N ARG A 28 -6.18 -1.92 9.06
CA ARG A 28 -4.83 -2.45 9.23
C ARG A 28 -3.96 -1.52 10.04
N VAL A 29 -2.78 -2.02 10.42
CA VAL A 29 -1.72 -1.20 11.02
C VAL A 29 -0.89 -0.52 9.91
N PRO A 30 -0.38 0.71 10.12
CA PRO A 30 0.38 1.44 9.10
C PRO A 30 1.59 0.65 8.56
N SER A 31 2.27 -0.11 9.41
CA SER A 31 3.42 -0.94 9.00
C SER A 31 3.06 -2.00 7.97
N ALA A 32 1.85 -2.58 8.04
CA ALA A 32 1.39 -3.57 7.07
C ALA A 32 1.14 -2.96 5.69
N VAL A 33 0.58 -1.75 5.66
CA VAL A 33 0.37 -0.97 4.43
C VAL A 33 1.72 -0.61 3.81
N SER A 34 2.64 -0.03 4.59
CA SER A 34 3.97 0.33 4.11
C SER A 34 4.76 -0.87 3.58
N TYR A 35 4.68 -2.02 4.26
CA TYR A 35 5.34 -3.24 3.79
C TYR A 35 4.77 -3.75 2.48
N THR A 36 3.44 -3.74 2.33
CA THR A 36 2.76 -4.18 1.11
C THR A 36 3.11 -3.29 -0.09
N VAL A 37 3.09 -1.97 0.10
CA VAL A 37 3.51 -1.01 -0.94
C VAL A 37 4.96 -1.26 -1.34
N ARG A 38 5.86 -1.38 -0.37
CA ARG A 38 7.29 -1.61 -0.65
C ARG A 38 7.55 -2.90 -1.40
N GLN A 39 6.87 -3.99 -1.05
CA GLN A 39 6.98 -5.25 -1.80
C GLN A 39 6.51 -5.09 -3.26
N LEU A 40 5.47 -4.28 -3.51
CA LEU A 40 4.99 -4.02 -4.85
C LEU A 40 5.99 -3.16 -5.64
N GLU A 41 6.54 -2.12 -5.03
CA GLU A 41 7.59 -1.28 -5.63
C GLU A 41 8.85 -2.10 -5.98
N ASP A 42 9.29 -2.98 -5.08
CA ASP A 42 10.43 -3.88 -5.30
C ASP A 42 10.14 -4.85 -6.47
N TRP A 43 8.91 -5.34 -6.59
CA TRP A 43 8.51 -6.23 -7.68
C TRP A 43 8.41 -5.51 -9.02
N LEU A 44 7.87 -4.29 -9.03
CA LEU A 44 7.77 -3.44 -10.22
C LEU A 44 9.13 -2.82 -10.61
N ALA A 45 10.09 -2.80 -9.69
CA ALA A 45 11.34 -2.05 -9.78
C ALA A 45 11.12 -0.55 -10.02
N VAL A 46 10.04 0.01 -9.45
CA VAL A 46 9.63 1.42 -9.62
C VAL A 46 9.09 1.95 -8.28
N PRO A 47 9.54 3.14 -7.81
CA PRO A 47 8.92 3.81 -6.67
C PRO A 47 7.56 4.39 -7.06
N LEU A 48 6.54 4.12 -6.26
CA LEU A 48 5.17 4.60 -6.45
C LEU A 48 4.86 5.80 -5.55
N PHE A 49 5.46 5.87 -4.35
CA PHE A 49 5.27 6.95 -3.38
C PHE A 49 6.58 7.51 -2.83
#